data_AF-A0A540W6Q9-F1
#
_entry.id   AF-A0A540W6Q9-F1
#
_cell.length_a   1.000
_cell.length_b   1.000
_cell.length_c   1.000
_cell.angle_alpha   90.00
_cell.angle_beta   90.00
_cell.angle_gamma   90.00
#
_symmetry.space_group_name_H-M   'P 1'
#
loop_
_entity.id
_entity.type
_entity.pdbx_description
1 polymer ?
#
loop_
_entity_poly.entity_id
_entity_poly.type
_entity_poly.pdbx_seq_one_letter_code
_entity_poly.pdbx_strand_id
1 'polypeptide(L)'
;MARLENQVFPLLKACADPASRTAATRRDHPGCQIVTATMEKDMGTGAVDNTMFLAAGMAIAGATVLELGAIHRGVRALTFIDALDQGSADEKWLMMLLRSFFAEEGPTPPDVLGQCWDSSQDEFYDLIVELGDFGATLIDRLTSRGAYTEAEILLEIVDALGDEEGGGGEGGE
;
A
#
# COMPACT_ATOMS: atom_id res chain seq x y z
N MET A 1 -7.35 12.79 -8.26
CA MET A 1 -5.90 12.66 -8.59
C MET A 1 -4.90 13.32 -7.61
N ALA A 2 -4.65 14.63 -7.62
CA ALA A 2 -3.49 15.23 -6.92
C ALA A 2 -3.40 15.03 -5.38
N ARG A 3 -4.49 14.62 -4.71
CA ARG A 3 -4.49 14.46 -3.25
C ARG A 3 -3.86 13.14 -2.80
N LEU A 4 -4.03 12.04 -3.54
CA LEU A 4 -3.51 10.72 -3.19
C LEU A 4 -2.01 10.60 -3.49
N GLU A 5 -1.57 11.06 -4.66
CA GLU A 5 -0.15 11.12 -5.04
C GLU A 5 0.68 11.90 -4.01
N ASN A 6 0.15 13.04 -3.54
CA ASN A 6 0.77 13.90 -2.53
C ASN A 6 0.84 13.27 -1.12
N GLN A 7 0.27 12.10 -0.90
CA GLN A 7 0.31 11.38 0.37
C GLN A 7 1.03 10.02 0.25
N VAL A 8 0.79 9.29 -0.84
CA VAL A 8 1.39 7.96 -1.13
C VAL A 8 2.90 8.06 -1.40
N PHE A 9 3.33 8.99 -2.28
CA PHE A 9 4.74 9.09 -2.64
C PHE A 9 5.65 9.57 -1.51
N PRO A 10 5.26 10.55 -0.68
CA PRO A 10 6.03 10.87 0.52
C PRO A 10 6.21 9.67 1.44
N LEU A 11 5.17 8.85 1.64
CA LEU A 11 5.26 7.66 2.48
C LEU A 11 6.18 6.59 1.87
N LEU A 12 6.00 6.25 0.59
CA LEU A 12 6.91 5.32 -0.10
C LEU A 12 8.37 5.77 -0.02
N LYS A 13 8.63 7.07 -0.24
CA LYS A 13 9.97 7.63 -0.14
C LYS A 13 10.53 7.56 1.27
N ALA A 14 9.70 7.83 2.29
CA ALA A 14 10.12 7.73 3.67
C ALA A 14 10.45 6.28 4.05
N CYS A 15 9.61 5.32 3.66
CA CYS A 15 9.87 3.89 3.87
C CYS A 15 11.12 3.40 3.12
N ALA A 16 11.45 3.98 1.96
CA ALA A 16 12.68 3.68 1.22
C ALA A 16 13.96 4.28 1.86
N ASP A 17 13.83 5.25 2.77
CA ASP A 17 14.98 5.89 3.43
C ASP A 17 15.82 4.83 4.19
N PRO A 18 17.16 4.81 4.02
CA PRO A 18 18.02 3.91 4.80
C PRO A 18 17.79 4.00 6.32
N ALA A 19 17.40 5.16 6.84
CA ALA A 19 17.08 5.38 8.24
C ALA A 19 15.94 4.46 8.73
N SER A 20 14.94 4.16 7.88
CA SER A 20 13.83 3.25 8.16
C SER A 20 14.33 1.86 8.57
N ARG A 21 15.37 1.35 7.90
CA ARG A 21 15.99 0.05 8.19
C ARG A 21 16.84 0.03 9.47
N THR A 22 17.14 1.20 10.03
CA THR A 22 17.98 1.35 11.23
C THR A 22 17.24 1.94 12.42
N ALA A 23 15.95 2.24 12.27
CA ALA A 23 15.14 2.86 13.30
C ALA A 23 15.03 1.92 14.51
N ALA A 24 15.47 2.40 15.68
CA ALA A 24 15.41 1.64 16.93
C ALA A 24 13.99 1.62 17.53
N THR A 25 13.17 2.62 17.19
CA THR A 25 11.79 2.76 17.65
C THR A 25 10.87 3.21 16.51
N ARG A 26 9.56 2.99 16.66
CA ARG A 26 8.54 3.49 15.71
C ARG A 26 8.66 5.00 15.50
N ARG A 27 8.98 5.76 16.55
CA ARG A 27 9.13 7.23 16.45
C ARG A 27 10.27 7.64 15.53
N ASP A 28 11.31 6.83 15.45
CA ASP A 28 12.49 7.09 14.61
C ASP A 28 12.29 6.61 13.17
N HIS A 29 11.23 5.83 12.90
CA HIS A 29 10.90 5.34 11.57
C HIS A 29 10.25 6.44 10.73
N PRO A 30 10.88 6.90 9.63
CA PRO A 30 10.34 7.96 8.77
C PRO A 30 8.91 7.70 8.28
N GLY A 31 8.56 6.45 7.94
CA GLY A 31 7.19 6.08 7.54
C GLY A 31 6.17 6.28 8.68
N CYS A 32 6.54 5.91 9.91
CA CYS A 32 5.67 6.11 11.08
C CYS A 32 5.45 7.59 11.40
N GLN A 33 6.45 8.45 11.13
CA GLN A 33 6.30 9.90 11.31
C GLN A 33 5.27 10.49 10.34
N ILE A 34 5.21 10.01 9.10
CA ILE A 34 4.21 10.43 8.12
C ILE A 34 2.81 9.95 8.53
N VAL A 35 2.68 8.70 8.96
CA VAL A 35 1.39 8.17 9.45
C VAL A 35 0.93 8.94 10.69
N THR A 36 1.83 9.20 11.64
CA THR A 36 1.53 10.01 12.84
C THR A 36 1.07 11.43 12.46
N ALA A 37 1.77 12.10 11.56
CA ALA A 37 1.38 13.43 11.10
C ALA A 37 0.04 13.44 10.35
N THR A 38 -0.33 12.33 9.72
CA THR A 38 -1.63 12.16 9.05
C THR A 38 -2.74 11.96 10.08
N MET A 39 -2.51 11.11 11.08
CA MET A 39 -3.40 10.92 12.22
C MET A 39 -3.65 12.22 12.99
N GLU A 40 -2.61 13.02 13.25
CA GLU A 40 -2.74 14.31 13.94
C GLU A 40 -3.62 15.32 13.17
N LYS A 41 -3.59 15.28 11.83
CA LYS A 41 -4.49 16.11 11.00
C LYS A 41 -5.95 15.68 11.16
N ASP A 42 -6.19 14.38 11.20
CA ASP A 42 -7.51 13.78 11.40
C ASP A 42 -8.08 14.12 12.79
N MET A 43 -7.24 14.06 13.83
CA MET A 43 -7.63 14.52 15.18
C MET A 43 -8.00 16.00 15.20
N GLY A 44 -7.33 16.84 14.39
CA GLY A 44 -7.61 18.26 14.28
C GLY A 44 -8.96 18.58 13.60
N THR A 45 -9.49 17.68 12.78
CA THR A 45 -10.77 17.84 12.08
C THR A 45 -11.91 17.02 12.69
N GLY A 46 -11.59 16.04 13.54
CA GLY A 46 -12.56 15.09 14.09
C GLY A 46 -13.05 14.05 13.10
N ALA A 47 -12.37 13.90 11.95
CA ALA A 47 -12.66 12.93 10.90
C ALA A 47 -11.44 12.02 10.69
N VAL A 48 -11.62 10.82 10.12
CA VAL A 48 -10.53 9.87 9.83
C VAL A 48 -10.21 9.76 8.34
N ASP A 49 -10.68 10.74 7.58
CA ASP A 49 -10.64 10.72 6.13
C ASP A 49 -9.20 10.64 5.61
N ASN A 50 -8.26 11.41 6.17
CA ASN A 50 -6.90 11.44 5.60
C ASN A 50 -6.17 10.11 5.84
N THR A 51 -6.36 9.48 7.00
CA THR A 51 -5.73 8.19 7.28
C THR A 51 -6.35 7.08 6.42
N MET A 52 -7.67 7.07 6.24
CA MET A 52 -8.34 6.11 5.35
C MET A 52 -7.92 6.29 3.89
N PHE A 53 -7.84 7.54 3.41
CA PHE A 53 -7.33 7.82 2.06
C PHE A 53 -5.87 7.37 1.90
N LEU A 54 -5.02 7.61 2.90
CA LEU A 54 -3.63 7.16 2.88
C LEU A 54 -3.55 5.63 2.83
N ALA A 55 -4.34 4.93 3.65
CA ALA A 55 -4.37 3.47 3.67
C ALA A 55 -4.81 2.88 2.32
N ALA A 56 -5.90 3.40 1.74
CA ALA A 56 -6.39 2.96 0.43
C ALA A 56 -5.35 3.22 -0.67
N GLY A 57 -4.76 4.42 -0.71
CA GLY A 57 -3.72 4.75 -1.69
C GLY A 57 -2.47 3.87 -1.57
N MET A 58 -2.05 3.56 -0.35
CA MET A 58 -0.94 2.63 -0.10
C MET A 58 -1.28 1.19 -0.45
N ALA A 59 -2.53 0.77 -0.25
CA ALA A 59 -3.01 -0.55 -0.64
C ALA A 59 -2.95 -0.73 -2.17
N ILE A 60 -3.44 0.26 -2.91
CA ILE A 60 -3.36 0.30 -4.38
C ILE A 60 -1.90 0.27 -4.82
N ALA A 61 -1.06 1.18 -4.32
CA ALA A 61 0.36 1.21 -4.69
C ALA A 61 1.08 -0.12 -4.39
N GLY A 62 0.81 -0.72 -3.23
CA GLY A 62 1.34 -2.04 -2.87
C GLY A 62 0.90 -3.14 -3.82
N ALA A 63 -0.39 -3.17 -4.19
CA ALA A 63 -0.95 -4.13 -5.14
C ALA A 63 -0.35 -3.95 -6.54
N THR A 64 -0.23 -2.72 -7.04
CA THR A 64 0.37 -2.41 -8.34
C THR A 64 1.82 -2.91 -8.42
N VAL A 65 2.65 -2.58 -7.43
CA VAL A 65 4.06 -3.00 -7.41
C VAL A 65 4.17 -4.53 -7.32
N LEU A 66 3.26 -5.17 -6.58
CA LEU A 66 3.17 -6.62 -6.49
C LEU A 66 2.84 -7.24 -7.84
N GLU A 67 1.85 -6.70 -8.54
CA GLU A 67 1.43 -7.16 -9.86
C GLU A 67 2.56 -7.04 -10.87
N LEU A 68 3.28 -5.92 -10.90
CA LEU A 68 4.50 -5.76 -11.73
C LEU A 68 5.53 -6.84 -11.40
N GLY A 69 5.70 -7.16 -10.12
CA GLY A 69 6.57 -8.26 -9.68
C GLY A 69 6.13 -9.63 -10.19
N ALA A 70 4.83 -9.90 -10.18
CA ALA A 70 4.23 -11.13 -10.71
C ALA A 70 4.39 -11.24 -12.23
N ILE A 71 4.10 -10.15 -12.96
CA ILE A 71 4.27 -10.02 -14.41
C ILE A 71 5.72 -10.29 -14.80
N HIS A 72 6.68 -9.65 -14.15
CA HIS A 72 8.11 -9.86 -14.42
C HIS A 72 8.54 -11.32 -14.20
N ARG A 73 7.93 -12.01 -13.23
CA ARG A 73 8.17 -13.42 -12.93
C ARG A 73 7.40 -14.38 -13.85
N GLY A 74 6.50 -13.88 -14.69
CA GLY A 74 5.64 -14.70 -15.55
C GLY A 74 4.65 -15.57 -14.78
N VAL A 75 4.21 -15.13 -13.59
CA VAL A 75 3.25 -15.84 -12.75
C VAL A 75 2.03 -14.98 -12.44
N ARG A 76 0.95 -15.59 -11.94
CA ARG A 76 -0.23 -14.85 -11.47
C ARG A 76 0.06 -14.14 -10.15
N ALA A 77 -0.57 -12.99 -9.91
CA ALA A 77 -0.41 -12.20 -8.68
C ALA A 77 -0.66 -13.02 -7.40
N LEU A 78 -1.75 -13.80 -7.35
CA LEU A 78 -2.02 -14.69 -6.20
C LEU A 78 -0.91 -15.73 -5.98
N THR A 79 -0.38 -16.33 -7.04
CA THR A 79 0.74 -17.28 -6.95
C THR A 79 2.03 -16.59 -6.48
N PHE A 80 2.23 -15.33 -6.86
CA PHE A 80 3.34 -14.52 -6.38
C PHE A 80 3.18 -14.18 -4.89
N ILE A 81 1.97 -13.82 -4.44
CA ILE A 81 1.64 -13.62 -3.02
C ILE A 81 1.90 -14.89 -2.22
N ASP A 82 1.41 -16.05 -2.68
CA ASP A 82 1.64 -17.33 -2.00
C ASP A 82 3.13 -17.66 -1.84
N ALA A 83 3.98 -17.20 -2.76
CA ALA A 83 5.43 -17.37 -2.67
C ALA A 83 6.08 -16.40 -1.67
N LEU A 84 5.49 -15.21 -1.47
CA LEU A 84 5.95 -14.22 -0.47
C LEU A 84 5.49 -14.60 0.94
N ASP A 85 4.32 -15.21 1.06
CA ASP A 85 3.64 -15.56 2.31
C ASP A 85 4.26 -16.78 3.04
N GLN A 86 5.14 -17.54 2.38
CA GLN A 86 5.81 -18.75 2.91
C GLN A 86 6.78 -18.50 4.09
N GLY A 87 6.73 -17.34 4.75
CA GLY A 87 7.68 -16.91 5.77
C GLY A 87 7.10 -16.43 7.11
N SER A 88 5.77 -16.31 7.29
CA SER A 88 5.20 -15.97 8.61
C SER A 88 3.87 -16.66 8.86
N ALA A 89 3.75 -17.30 10.04
CA ALA A 89 2.54 -17.99 10.48
C ALA A 89 1.45 -17.06 11.05
N ASP A 90 1.76 -15.76 11.19
CA ASP A 90 0.79 -14.78 11.69
C ASP A 90 -0.04 -14.22 10.54
N GLU A 91 -1.34 -14.14 10.79
CA GLU A 91 -2.34 -13.54 9.90
C GLU A 91 -2.04 -12.04 9.79
N LYS A 92 -1.24 -11.66 8.79
CA LYS A 92 -0.86 -10.27 8.57
C LYS A 92 -1.89 -9.61 7.69
N TRP A 93 -2.52 -8.56 8.22
CA TRP A 93 -3.44 -7.69 7.48
C TRP A 93 -2.92 -7.32 6.08
N LEU A 94 -1.61 -7.12 5.94
CA LEU A 94 -0.94 -6.87 4.66
C LEU A 94 -1.24 -7.95 3.60
N MET A 95 -1.09 -9.23 3.94
CA MET A 95 -1.29 -10.32 2.98
C MET A 95 -2.77 -10.50 2.66
N MET A 96 -3.65 -10.40 3.66
CA MET A 96 -5.10 -10.43 3.44
C MET A 96 -5.54 -9.31 2.49
N LEU A 97 -5.03 -8.09 2.72
CA LEU A 97 -5.33 -6.93 1.90
C LEU A 97 -4.79 -7.11 0.48
N LEU A 98 -3.53 -7.50 0.29
CA LEU A 98 -2.96 -7.72 -1.05
C LEU A 98 -3.71 -8.84 -1.81
N ARG A 99 -4.13 -9.91 -1.13
CA ARG A 99 -4.94 -10.98 -1.75
C ARG A 99 -6.29 -10.47 -2.21
N SER A 100 -6.94 -9.59 -1.44
CA SER A 100 -8.27 -9.06 -1.75
C SER A 100 -8.36 -8.30 -3.07
N PHE A 101 -7.25 -7.76 -3.59
CA PHE A 101 -7.20 -7.11 -4.91
C PHE A 101 -7.30 -8.10 -6.08
N PHE A 102 -6.88 -9.35 -5.89
CA PHE A 102 -6.72 -10.32 -6.99
C PHE A 102 -7.62 -11.55 -6.83
N ALA A 103 -8.34 -11.67 -5.72
CA ALA A 103 -9.26 -12.76 -5.46
C ALA A 103 -10.60 -12.51 -6.18
N GLU A 104 -11.17 -13.55 -6.79
CA GLU A 104 -12.50 -13.48 -7.42
C GLU A 104 -13.63 -13.53 -6.37
N GLU A 105 -13.36 -14.12 -5.21
CA GLU A 105 -14.30 -14.28 -4.10
C GLU A 105 -13.60 -13.93 -2.78
N GLY A 106 -14.32 -13.30 -1.85
CA GLY A 106 -13.79 -12.94 -0.53
C GLY A 106 -14.08 -11.49 -0.14
N PRO A 107 -13.47 -10.99 0.95
CA PRO A 107 -13.58 -9.60 1.34
C PRO A 107 -12.90 -8.71 0.29
N THR A 108 -13.50 -7.54 0.02
CA THR A 108 -12.90 -6.52 -0.84
C THR A 108 -11.80 -5.74 -0.10
N PRO A 109 -10.89 -5.02 -0.78
CA PRO A 109 -9.89 -4.21 -0.09
C PRO A 109 -10.48 -3.21 0.93
N PRO A 110 -11.58 -2.48 0.63
CA PRO A 110 -12.27 -1.66 1.62
C PRO A 110 -12.77 -2.46 2.84
N ASP A 111 -13.28 -3.68 2.64
CA ASP A 111 -13.74 -4.53 3.75
C ASP A 111 -12.57 -4.92 4.67
N VAL A 112 -11.42 -5.30 4.10
CA VAL A 112 -10.23 -5.67 4.89
C VAL A 112 -9.70 -4.47 5.67
N LEU A 113 -9.63 -3.29 5.05
CA LEU A 113 -9.22 -2.05 5.73
C LEU A 113 -10.18 -1.68 6.87
N GLY A 114 -11.49 -1.79 6.64
CA GLY A 114 -12.51 -1.56 7.67
C GLY A 114 -12.41 -2.54 8.83
N GLN A 115 -12.22 -3.83 8.55
CA GLN A 115 -12.04 -4.86 9.58
C GLN A 115 -10.77 -4.63 10.41
N CYS A 116 -9.66 -4.24 9.77
CA CYS A 116 -8.42 -3.89 10.46
C CYS A 116 -8.63 -2.68 11.40
N TRP A 117 -9.28 -1.63 10.89
CA TRP A 117 -9.63 -0.44 11.69
C TRP A 117 -10.50 -0.77 12.90
N ASP A 118 -11.55 -1.56 12.70
CA ASP A 118 -12.49 -1.95 13.76
C ASP A 118 -11.84 -2.87 14.80
N SER A 119 -10.83 -3.65 14.40
CA SER A 119 -10.08 -4.54 15.29
C SER A 119 -9.10 -3.77 16.17
N SER A 120 -8.26 -2.92 15.58
CA SER A 120 -7.27 -2.12 16.30
C SER A 120 -6.75 -0.97 15.44
N GLN A 121 -6.90 0.26 15.92
CA GLN A 121 -6.34 1.43 15.24
C GLN A 121 -4.80 1.36 15.17
N ASP A 122 -4.14 0.82 16.18
CA ASP A 122 -2.69 0.66 16.18
C ASP A 122 -2.24 -0.32 15.08
N GLU A 123 -2.97 -1.43 14.90
CA GLU A 123 -2.70 -2.39 13.82
C GLU A 123 -2.98 -1.79 12.45
N PHE A 124 -4.01 -0.94 12.35
CA PHE A 124 -4.31 -0.22 11.11
C PHE A 124 -3.20 0.77 10.73
N TYR A 125 -2.67 1.53 11.69
CA TYR A 125 -1.55 2.42 11.43
C TYR A 125 -0.27 1.64 11.09
N ASP A 126 -0.04 0.50 11.75
CA ASP A 126 1.07 -0.40 11.43
C ASP A 126 0.94 -0.95 10.01
N LEU A 127 -0.26 -1.36 9.60
CA LEU A 127 -0.55 -1.84 8.24
C LEU A 127 -0.18 -0.80 7.17
N ILE A 128 -0.48 0.49 7.39
CA ILE A 128 -0.11 1.56 6.45
C ILE A 128 1.41 1.65 6.28
N VAL A 129 2.15 1.55 7.39
CA VAL A 129 3.62 1.56 7.35
C VAL A 129 4.16 0.28 6.68
N GLU A 130 3.59 -0.88 7.01
CA GLU A 130 3.95 -2.16 6.40
C GLU A 130 3.74 -2.15 4.88
N LEU A 131 2.64 -1.56 4.39
CA LEU A 131 2.41 -1.35 2.96
C LEU A 131 3.48 -0.47 2.32
N GLY A 132 3.91 0.59 3.02
CA GLY A 132 5.00 1.47 2.57
C GLY A 132 6.34 0.74 2.47
N ASP A 133 6.70 -0.01 3.51
CA ASP A 133 7.95 -0.77 3.56
C ASP A 133 7.94 -1.91 2.52
N PHE A 134 6.80 -2.57 2.35
CA PHE A 134 6.59 -3.60 1.35
C PHE A 134 6.76 -3.04 -0.06
N GLY A 135 6.07 -1.94 -0.39
CA GLY A 135 6.15 -1.26 -1.68
C GLY A 135 7.57 -0.80 -1.99
N ALA A 136 8.21 -0.09 -1.05
CA ALA A 136 9.59 0.37 -1.20
C ALA A 136 10.57 -0.80 -1.43
N THR A 137 10.42 -1.89 -0.69
CA THR A 137 11.26 -3.09 -0.84
C THR A 137 11.09 -3.76 -2.19
N LEU A 138 9.85 -3.87 -2.70
CA LEU A 138 9.63 -4.45 -4.02
C LEU A 138 10.13 -3.53 -5.14
N ILE A 139 9.94 -2.22 -5.03
CA ILE A 139 10.49 -1.23 -5.98
C ILE A 139 12.01 -1.40 -6.08
N ASP A 140 12.73 -1.41 -4.94
CA ASP A 140 14.18 -1.62 -4.89
C ASP A 140 14.60 -2.96 -5.53
N ARG A 141 13.85 -4.03 -5.29
CA ARG A 141 14.12 -5.35 -5.88
C ARG A 141 13.89 -5.42 -7.39
N LEU A 142 12.88 -4.72 -7.90
CA LEU A 142 12.57 -4.69 -9.34
C LEU A 142 13.58 -3.82 -10.09
N THR A 143 13.92 -2.66 -9.53
CA THR A 143 14.89 -1.73 -10.10
C THR A 143 16.32 -2.28 -10.07
N SER A 144 16.76 -2.86 -8.96
CA SER A 144 18.10 -3.48 -8.84
C SER A 144 18.33 -4.66 -9.80
N ARG A 145 17.25 -5.32 -10.24
CA ARG A 145 17.28 -6.40 -11.23
C ARG A 145 17.15 -5.91 -12.68
N GLY A 146 16.93 -4.62 -12.89
CA GLY A 146 16.69 -4.05 -14.21
C GLY A 146 15.37 -4.52 -14.83
N ALA A 147 14.40 -4.95 -14.02
CA ALA A 147 13.08 -5.36 -14.48
C ALA A 147 12.26 -4.18 -14.98
N TYR A 148 12.29 -3.10 -14.18
CA TYR A 148 11.64 -1.82 -14.43
C TYR A 148 12.54 -0.71 -13.89
N THR A 149 12.42 0.48 -14.45
CA THR A 149 12.95 1.71 -13.86
C THR A 149 12.01 2.21 -12.76
N GLU A 150 12.54 3.00 -11.82
CA GLU A 150 11.71 3.63 -10.78
C GLU A 150 10.61 4.51 -11.39
N ALA A 151 10.92 5.23 -12.47
CA ALA A 151 9.95 6.09 -13.16
C ALA A 151 8.79 5.29 -13.78
N GLU A 152 9.07 4.12 -14.37
CA GLU A 152 8.02 3.24 -14.90
C GLU A 152 7.11 2.74 -13.78
N ILE A 153 7.67 2.28 -12.66
CA ILE A 153 6.87 1.79 -11.54
C ILE A 153 6.00 2.91 -10.95
N LEU A 154 6.57 4.11 -10.76
CA LEU A 154 5.81 5.25 -10.22
C LEU A 154 4.69 5.68 -11.16
N LEU A 155 4.89 5.62 -12.49
CA LEU A 155 3.85 5.92 -13.47
C LEU A 155 2.66 4.95 -13.35
N GLU A 156 2.94 3.65 -13.26
CA GLU A 156 1.90 2.63 -13.07
C GLU A 156 1.11 2.84 -11.76
N ILE A 157 1.79 3.29 -10.70
CA ILE A 157 1.10 3.65 -9.44
C ILE A 157 0.21 4.87 -9.63
N VAL A 158 0.66 5.91 -10.35
CA VAL A 158 -0.19 7.09 -10.65
C VAL A 158 -1.43 6.67 -11.43
N ASP A 159 -1.24 5.86 -12.48
CA ASP A 159 -2.34 5.42 -13.34
C ASP A 159 -3.36 4.61 -12.52
N ALA A 160 -2.90 3.66 -11.69
CA ALA A 160 -3.77 2.89 -10.80
C ALA A 160 -4.50 3.74 -9.75
N LEU A 161 -3.87 4.81 -9.25
CA LEU A 161 -4.52 5.76 -8.33
C LEU A 161 -5.54 6.69 -9.04
N GLY A 162 -5.41 6.86 -10.36
CA GLY A 162 -6.27 7.69 -11.18
C GLY A 162 -7.56 7.01 -11.65
N ASP A 163 -7.50 5.69 -11.89
CA ASP A 163 -8.62 4.93 -12.45
C ASP A 163 -9.81 4.76 -11.50
N GLU A 164 -9.61 4.86 -10.18
CA GLU A 164 -10.69 4.80 -9.17
C GLU A 164 -11.65 6.02 -9.21
N GLU A 165 -11.30 7.13 -9.89
CA GLU A 165 -12.21 8.28 -10.10
C GLU A 165 -13.05 8.16 -11.41
N GLY A 166 -12.79 7.16 -12.26
CA GLY A 166 -13.42 6.99 -13.58
C GLY A 166 -14.60 6.01 -13.66
N GLY A 167 -14.87 5.22 -12.61
CA GLY A 167 -15.94 4.20 -12.59
C GLY A 167 -17.37 4.72 -12.42
N GLY A 168 -17.60 6.00 -12.71
CA GLY A 168 -18.87 6.70 -12.53
C GLY A 168 -19.48 7.14 -13.86
N GLY A 169 -19.85 6.17 -14.71
CA GLY A 169 -20.75 6.42 -15.84
C GLY A 169 -20.20 5.98 -17.19
N GLU A 170 -20.76 4.90 -17.73
CA GLU A 170 -21.54 4.95 -18.97
C GLU A 170 -22.17 3.58 -19.23
N GLY A 171 -23.46 3.60 -19.59
CA GLY A 171 -24.23 2.39 -19.90
C GLY A 171 -25.74 2.58 -19.77
N GLY A 172 -26.26 3.75 -20.17
CA GLY A 172 -27.66 3.86 -20.56
C GLY A 172 -27.79 3.44 -22.02
N GLU A 173 -28.72 2.53 -22.30
CA GLU A 173 -29.83 2.67 -23.25
C GLU A 173 -30.94 1.68 -22.85
#